data_AF-A0A2V7K7Z8-F1
#
_entry.id   AF-A0A2V7K7Z8-F1
#
_cell.length_a   1.000
_cell.length_b   1.000
_cell.length_c   1.000
_cell.angle_alpha   90.00
_cell.angle_beta   90.00
_cell.angle_gamma   90.00
#
_symmetry.space_group_name_H-M   'P 1'
#
loop_
_entity.id
_entity.type
_entity.pdbx_description
1 polymer ?
#
loop_
_entity_poly.entity_id
_entity_poly.type
_entity_poly.pdbx_seq_one_letter_code
_entity_poly.pdbx_strand_id
1 'polypeptide(L)'
;MTHYLFAHLEQKQLGVTLRVTYPFNASMSLQVYAQPFVSKGTYSNVRELSASPRAADFASRYQVYGDTAVTNNPGGFNYKQFRSNVVFRWEYRPGSTLFVVWSQGRQGSTGVEGTRGFRGDLSDLFGLRPDNGFLVKLSYWINR
;
A
#
# COMPACT_ATOMS: atom_id res chain seq x y z
N MET A 1 -8.46 -11.78 33.26
CA MET A 1 -9.37 -12.52 32.36
C MET A 1 -9.04 -12.09 30.95
N THR A 2 -8.84 -13.00 30.02
CA THR A 2 -8.43 -12.68 28.64
C THR A 2 -9.67 -12.51 27.77
N HIS A 3 -9.90 -11.31 27.23
CA HIS A 3 -11.01 -11.02 26.34
C HIS A 3 -10.55 -11.11 24.88
N TYR A 4 -11.34 -11.78 24.04
CA TYR A 4 -11.10 -11.87 22.60
C TYR A 4 -12.17 -11.06 21.88
N LEU A 5 -11.75 -9.95 21.28
CA LEU A 5 -12.64 -9.00 20.63
C LEU A 5 -12.76 -9.29 19.13
N PHE A 6 -13.97 -9.11 18.62
CA PHE A 6 -14.34 -9.16 17.22
C PHE A 6 -15.09 -7.89 16.87
N ALA A 7 -14.92 -7.38 15.66
CA ALA A 7 -15.67 -6.23 15.18
C ALA A 7 -16.05 -6.43 13.72
N HIS A 8 -17.16 -5.85 13.32
CA HIS A 8 -17.50 -5.72 11.91
C HIS A 8 -16.56 -4.70 11.25
N LEU A 9 -16.10 -4.98 10.03
CA LEU A 9 -15.21 -4.11 9.29
C LEU A 9 -15.88 -3.69 7.98
N GLU A 10 -16.05 -2.38 7.82
CA GLU A 10 -16.37 -1.77 6.52
C GLU A 10 -15.09 -1.22 5.91
N GLN A 11 -14.59 -1.86 4.85
CA GLN A 11 -13.32 -1.52 4.21
C GLN A 11 -13.52 -1.00 2.78
N LYS A 12 -12.78 0.04 2.44
CA LYS A 12 -12.71 0.64 1.11
C LYS A 12 -11.28 0.66 0.63
N GLN A 13 -11.04 0.12 -0.57
CA GLN A 13 -9.71 -0.02 -1.14
C GLN A 13 -9.65 0.53 -2.56
N LEU A 14 -8.56 1.25 -2.86
CA LEU A 14 -8.21 1.70 -4.19
C LEU A 14 -6.78 1.26 -4.48
N GLY A 15 -6.60 0.53 -5.58
CA GLY A 15 -5.28 0.17 -6.09
C GLY A 15 -5.23 0.42 -7.59
N VAL A 16 -4.16 1.08 -8.04
CA VAL A 16 -3.90 1.28 -9.46
C VAL A 16 -2.52 0.74 -9.78
N THR A 17 -2.37 0.04 -10.90
CA THR A 17 -1.08 -0.43 -11.39
C THR A 17 -0.81 0.17 -12.75
N LEU A 18 0.29 0.89 -12.87
CA LEU A 18 0.75 1.52 -14.10
C LEU A 18 2.07 0.87 -14.53
N ARG A 19 2.15 0.46 -15.79
CA ARG A 19 3.37 0.00 -16.43
C ARG A 19 3.46 0.62 -17.81
N VAL A 20 4.48 1.46 -18.01
CA VAL A 20 4.71 2.20 -19.24
C VAL A 20 6.10 1.86 -19.75
N THR A 21 6.20 1.54 -21.04
CA THR A 21 7.48 1.39 -21.74
C THR A 21 7.49 2.36 -22.91
N TYR A 22 8.48 3.24 -22.93
CA TYR A 22 8.64 4.26 -23.96
C TYR A 22 10.02 4.12 -24.63
N PRO A 23 10.10 3.61 -25.86
CA PRO A 23 11.32 3.66 -26.66
C PRO A 23 11.46 5.03 -27.32
N PHE A 24 12.44 5.84 -26.89
CA PHE A 24 12.72 7.13 -27.53
C PHE A 24 13.27 6.94 -28.95
N ASN A 25 14.12 5.93 -29.12
CA ASN A 25 14.69 5.48 -30.40
C ASN A 25 15.20 4.03 -30.25
N ALA A 26 15.85 3.48 -31.28
CA ALA A 26 16.35 2.11 -31.27
C ALA A 26 17.38 1.82 -30.15
N SER A 27 18.06 2.85 -29.63
CA SER A 27 19.10 2.70 -28.61
C SER A 27 18.70 3.21 -27.22
N MET A 28 17.57 3.90 -27.05
CA MET A 28 17.15 4.52 -25.79
C MET A 28 15.72 4.15 -25.42
N SER A 29 15.50 3.66 -24.20
CA SER A 29 14.16 3.39 -23.66
C SER A 29 14.01 3.72 -22.19
N LEU A 30 12.79 4.06 -21.79
CA LEU A 30 12.37 4.25 -20.41
C LEU A 30 11.26 3.27 -20.07
N GLN A 31 11.40 2.56 -18.96
CA GLN A 31 10.35 1.75 -18.36
C GLN A 31 9.97 2.34 -17.01
N VAL A 32 8.67 2.50 -16.78
CA VAL A 32 8.13 3.04 -15.54
C VAL A 32 7.09 2.07 -15.00
N TYR A 33 7.31 1.61 -13.78
CA TYR A 33 6.31 0.93 -12.96
C TYR A 33 5.89 1.85 -11.82
N ALA A 34 4.59 1.96 -11.58
CA ALA A 34 4.04 2.71 -10.46
C ALA A 34 2.78 2.05 -9.93
N GLN A 35 2.66 1.97 -8.61
CA GLN A 35 1.53 1.35 -7.93
C GLN A 35 1.15 2.17 -6.68
N PRO A 36 0.26 3.17 -6.83
CA PRO A 36 -0.40 3.77 -5.68
C PRO A 36 -1.49 2.83 -5.12
N PHE A 37 -1.57 2.78 -3.80
CA PHE A 37 -2.47 1.94 -3.04
C PHE A 37 -2.97 2.68 -1.81
N VAL A 38 -4.28 2.64 -1.58
CA VAL A 38 -4.94 3.17 -0.39
C VAL A 38 -5.96 2.14 0.09
N SER A 39 -5.93 1.80 1.37
CA SER A 39 -6.91 0.94 2.01
C SER A 39 -7.29 1.54 3.35
N LYS A 40 -8.60 1.68 3.61
CA LYS A 40 -9.08 2.27 4.85
C LYS A 40 -10.39 1.62 5.28
N GLY A 41 -10.70 1.70 6.57
CA GLY A 41 -11.95 1.19 7.08
C GLY A 41 -12.22 1.55 8.53
N THR A 42 -13.47 1.37 8.91
CA THR A 42 -13.98 1.58 10.27
C THR A 42 -14.43 0.27 10.87
N TYR A 43 -14.14 0.09 12.15
CA TYR A 43 -14.68 -1.00 12.93
C TYR A 43 -16.04 -0.59 13.52
N SER A 44 -16.95 -1.54 13.65
CA SER A 44 -18.25 -1.33 14.30
C SER A 44 -18.74 -2.62 14.96
N ASN A 45 -19.79 -2.55 15.79
CA ASN A 45 -20.41 -3.72 16.42
C ASN A 45 -19.38 -4.62 17.12
N VAL A 46 -18.64 -4.05 18.08
CA VAL A 46 -17.64 -4.79 18.85
C VAL A 46 -18.32 -5.84 19.71
N ARG A 47 -17.84 -7.07 19.58
CA ARG A 47 -18.33 -8.26 20.27
C ARG A 47 -17.18 -9.02 20.88
N GLU A 48 -17.49 -9.84 21.86
CA GLU A 48 -16.56 -10.81 22.42
C GLU A 48 -17.15 -12.22 22.38
N LEU A 49 -16.30 -13.21 22.57
CA LEU A 49 -16.73 -14.59 22.67
C LEU A 49 -17.62 -14.78 23.91
N SER A 50 -18.80 -15.36 23.73
CA SER A 50 -19.70 -15.62 24.86
C SER A 50 -19.17 -16.76 25.74
N ALA A 51 -19.80 -16.95 26.91
CA ALA A 51 -19.53 -18.10 27.78
C ALA A 51 -19.80 -19.46 27.10
N SER A 52 -20.46 -19.48 25.94
CA SER A 52 -20.78 -20.67 25.15
C SER A 52 -20.25 -20.57 23.70
N PRO A 53 -18.91 -20.64 23.48
CA PRO A 53 -18.28 -20.50 22.16
C PRO A 53 -18.75 -21.53 21.11
N ARG A 54 -19.23 -22.68 21.56
CA ARG A 54 -19.67 -23.81 20.73
C ARG A 54 -21.19 -23.91 20.60
N ALA A 55 -21.93 -22.85 20.91
CA ALA A 55 -23.38 -22.81 20.74
C ALA A 55 -23.77 -23.25 19.32
N ALA A 56 -24.87 -24.00 19.19
CA ALA A 56 -25.32 -24.50 17.89
C ALA A 56 -25.62 -23.35 16.93
N ASP A 57 -26.26 -22.29 17.43
CA ASP A 57 -26.55 -21.06 16.70
C ASP A 57 -25.35 -20.10 16.71
N PHE A 58 -25.09 -19.46 15.57
CA PHE A 58 -23.92 -18.58 15.42
C PHE A 58 -24.03 -17.29 16.24
N ALA A 59 -25.24 -16.75 16.41
CA ALA A 59 -25.46 -15.50 17.11
C ALA A 59 -25.12 -15.60 18.61
N SER A 60 -25.45 -16.71 19.28
CA SER A 60 -25.18 -16.92 20.71
C SER A 60 -23.72 -17.25 21.03
N ARG A 61 -22.87 -17.46 20.02
CA ARG A 61 -21.42 -17.61 20.22
C ARG A 61 -20.75 -16.28 20.56
N TYR A 62 -21.40 -15.16 20.27
CA TYR A 62 -20.85 -13.82 20.47
C TYR A 62 -21.82 -12.96 21.28
N GLN A 63 -21.27 -12.17 22.20
CA GLN A 63 -22.03 -11.19 22.97
C GLN A 63 -21.45 -9.80 22.77
N VAL A 64 -22.25 -8.76 23.05
CA VAL A 64 -21.79 -7.38 22.99
C VAL A 64 -20.69 -7.19 24.05
N TYR A 65 -19.61 -6.52 23.66
CA TYR A 65 -18.54 -6.22 24.62
C TYR A 65 -19.01 -5.15 25.61
N GLY A 66 -18.84 -5.40 26.91
CA GLY A 66 -19.44 -4.58 27.97
C GLY A 66 -18.78 -3.20 28.15
N ASP A 67 -17.54 -3.01 27.70
CA ASP A 67 -16.84 -1.74 27.86
C ASP A 67 -17.26 -0.72 26.79
N THR A 68 -18.08 0.24 27.19
CA THR A 68 -18.55 1.32 26.33
C THR A 68 -17.45 2.24 25.81
N ALA A 69 -16.29 2.34 26.48
CA ALA A 69 -15.17 3.12 25.97
C ALA A 69 -14.61 2.51 24.67
N VAL A 70 -14.67 1.18 24.56
CA VAL A 70 -14.24 0.43 23.37
C VAL A 70 -15.35 0.36 22.33
N THR A 71 -16.59 0.06 22.73
CA THR A 71 -17.69 -0.10 21.77
C THR A 71 -18.14 1.21 21.11
N ASN A 72 -18.01 2.35 21.81
CA ASN A 72 -18.29 3.67 21.24
C ASN A 72 -17.15 4.21 20.37
N ASN A 73 -15.93 3.71 20.55
CA ASN A 73 -14.78 4.13 19.77
C ASN A 73 -13.93 2.93 19.32
N PRO A 74 -14.49 2.07 18.46
CA PRO A 74 -13.83 0.85 18.00
C PRO A 74 -12.62 1.11 17.08
N GLY A 75 -12.41 2.38 16.70
CA GLY A 75 -11.29 2.82 15.88
C GLY A 75 -11.46 2.48 14.40
N GLY A 76 -10.34 2.51 13.68
CA GLY A 76 -10.29 2.18 12.27
C GLY A 76 -8.85 2.17 11.77
N PHE A 77 -8.70 2.22 10.45
CA PHE A 77 -7.39 2.37 9.84
C PHE A 77 -7.47 3.13 8.54
N ASN A 78 -6.36 3.76 8.17
CA ASN A 78 -6.13 4.29 6.83
C ASN A 78 -4.68 4.06 6.47
N TYR A 79 -4.45 3.11 5.57
CA TYR A 79 -3.16 2.66 5.09
C TYR A 79 -2.93 3.14 3.66
N LYS A 80 -1.76 3.75 3.43
CA LYS A 80 -1.37 4.36 2.15
C LYS A 80 0.00 3.81 1.77
N GLN A 81 0.15 3.40 0.51
CA GLN A 81 1.43 2.94 -0.03
C GLN A 81 1.61 3.34 -1.49
N PHE A 82 2.83 3.70 -1.84
CA PHE A 82 3.25 3.92 -3.22
C PHE A 82 4.53 3.12 -3.48
N ARG A 83 4.56 2.39 -4.58
CA ARG A 83 5.76 1.70 -5.07
C ARG A 83 6.03 2.11 -6.50
N SER A 84 7.27 2.47 -6.81
CA SER A 84 7.69 2.79 -8.17
C SER A 84 9.08 2.28 -8.48
N ASN A 85 9.27 1.90 -9.75
CA ASN A 85 10.56 1.55 -10.32
C ASN A 85 10.68 2.17 -11.71
N VAL A 86 11.74 2.92 -11.95
CA VAL A 86 12.03 3.60 -13.21
C VAL A 86 13.36 3.05 -13.72
N VAL A 87 13.36 2.53 -14.94
CA VAL A 87 14.55 1.98 -15.59
C VAL A 87 14.77 2.71 -16.91
N PHE A 88 15.85 3.45 -17.00
CA PHE A 88 16.34 4.02 -18.25
C PHE A 88 17.45 3.14 -18.80
N ARG A 89 17.35 2.75 -20.07
CA ARG A 89 18.38 2.03 -20.83
C ARG A 89 18.84 2.92 -21.98
N TRP A 90 20.14 3.05 -22.14
CA TRP A 90 20.75 3.70 -23.30
C TRP A 90 21.95 2.92 -23.83
N GLU A 91 21.92 2.56 -25.11
CA GLU A 91 23.06 2.07 -25.87
C GLU A 91 23.74 3.25 -26.58
N TYR A 92 24.85 3.74 -26.01
CA TYR A 92 25.52 4.94 -26.50
C TYR A 92 26.52 4.65 -27.63
N ARG A 93 26.97 3.40 -27.72
CA ARG A 93 27.74 2.85 -28.84
C ARG A 93 27.33 1.39 -29.03
N PRO A 94 27.46 0.82 -30.24
CA PRO A 94 27.21 -0.61 -30.45
C PRO A 94 27.95 -1.46 -29.41
N GLY A 95 27.19 -2.28 -28.66
CA GLY A 95 27.74 -3.13 -27.60
C GLY A 95 28.07 -2.44 -26.27
N SER A 96 27.83 -1.13 -26.14
CA SER A 96 28.08 -0.36 -24.92
C SER A 96 26.80 0.27 -24.37
N THR A 97 26.40 -0.13 -23.15
CA THR A 97 25.10 0.23 -22.57
C THR A 97 25.22 0.90 -21.20
N LEU A 98 24.29 1.80 -20.92
CA LEU A 98 24.07 2.44 -19.64
C LEU A 98 22.66 2.07 -19.15
N PHE A 99 22.56 1.66 -17.90
CA PHE A 99 21.30 1.54 -17.18
C PHE A 99 21.29 2.48 -15.99
N VAL A 100 20.21 3.23 -15.85
CA VAL A 100 19.92 4.04 -14.67
C VAL A 100 18.61 3.54 -14.09
N VAL A 101 18.64 3.07 -12.85
CA VAL A 101 17.49 2.53 -12.14
C VAL A 101 17.22 3.37 -10.92
N TRP A 102 15.98 3.83 -10.79
CA TRP A 102 15.49 4.55 -9.62
C TRP A 102 14.27 3.83 -9.06
N SER A 103 14.38 3.35 -7.83
CA SER A 103 13.26 2.81 -7.06
C SER A 103 12.81 3.82 -6.01
N GLN A 104 11.50 3.93 -5.82
CA GLN A 104 10.90 4.81 -4.83
C GLN A 104 9.76 4.09 -4.12
N GLY A 105 9.74 4.18 -2.79
CA GLY A 105 8.67 3.72 -1.93
C GLY A 105 8.13 4.85 -1.07
N ARG A 106 6.82 4.83 -0.77
CA ARG A 106 6.20 5.63 0.29
C ARG A 106 5.22 4.76 1.03
N GLN A 107 5.13 4.91 2.34
CA GLN A 107 4.13 4.22 3.14
C GLN A 107 3.75 5.04 4.37
N GLY A 108 2.50 4.92 4.80
CA GLY A 108 2.01 5.54 6.01
C GLY A 108 0.68 4.94 6.45
N SER A 109 0.42 4.98 7.75
CA SER A 109 -0.85 4.53 8.31
C SER A 109 -1.33 5.43 9.45
N THR A 110 -2.64 5.52 9.61
CA THR A 110 -3.28 6.15 10.78
C THR A 110 -4.29 5.20 11.39
N GLY A 111 -4.50 5.29 12.71
CA GLY A 111 -5.44 4.45 13.48
C GLY A 111 -6.92 4.86 13.37
N VAL A 112 -7.27 5.61 12.33
CA VAL A 112 -8.63 6.07 12.02
C VAL A 112 -8.80 6.10 10.50
N GLU A 113 -10.02 5.86 9.99
CA GLU A 113 -10.32 5.95 8.55
C GLU A 113 -10.07 7.37 8.01
N GLY A 114 -10.39 8.38 8.82
CA GLY A 114 -10.34 9.78 8.43
C GLY A 114 -11.50 10.19 7.52
N THR A 115 -11.71 11.49 7.37
CA THR A 115 -12.87 12.05 6.64
C THR A 115 -12.58 12.35 5.16
N ARG A 116 -11.32 12.27 4.73
CA ARG A 116 -10.93 12.56 3.34
C ARG A 116 -11.43 11.47 2.40
N GLY A 117 -11.81 11.82 1.18
CA GLY A 117 -12.04 10.83 0.11
C GLY A 117 -10.72 10.29 -0.46
N PHE A 118 -10.81 9.31 -1.38
CA PHE A 118 -9.64 8.67 -1.99
C PHE A 118 -8.65 9.67 -2.64
N ARG A 119 -9.15 10.73 -3.29
CA ARG A 119 -8.29 11.77 -3.88
C ARG A 119 -7.46 12.50 -2.83
N GLY A 120 -8.06 12.80 -1.66
CA GLY A 120 -7.34 13.40 -0.54
C GLY A 120 -6.31 12.45 0.04
N ASP A 121 -6.68 11.17 0.20
CA ASP A 121 -5.77 10.14 0.69
C ASP A 121 -4.57 9.89 -0.26
N LEU A 122 -4.79 9.97 -1.57
CA LEU A 122 -3.72 9.93 -2.57
C LEU A 122 -2.83 11.18 -2.49
N SER A 123 -3.40 12.37 -2.31
CA SER A 123 -2.61 13.59 -2.10
C SER A 123 -1.72 13.47 -0.86
N ASP A 124 -2.25 12.91 0.23
CA ASP A 124 -1.46 12.68 1.44
C ASP A 124 -0.34 11.67 1.18
N LEU A 125 -0.63 10.58 0.47
CA LEU A 125 0.37 9.57 0.10
C LEU A 125 1.57 10.18 -0.64
N PHE A 126 1.34 11.10 -1.58
CA PHE A 126 2.41 11.79 -2.30
C PHE A 126 3.06 12.94 -1.50
N GLY A 127 2.49 13.31 -0.35
CA GLY A 127 3.13 14.17 0.64
C GLY A 127 4.04 13.44 1.63
N LEU A 128 3.89 12.11 1.77
CA LEU A 128 4.73 11.30 2.66
C LEU A 128 6.20 11.29 2.21
N ARG A 129 7.11 11.26 3.18
CA ARG A 129 8.55 11.17 2.89
C ARG A 129 8.86 9.89 2.09
N PRO A 130 9.56 10.00 0.95
CA PRO A 130 9.92 8.84 0.15
C PRO A 130 11.21 8.17 0.60
N ASP A 131 11.23 6.84 0.52
CA ASP A 131 12.43 6.02 0.52
C ASP A 131 12.90 5.84 -0.93
N ASN A 132 14.16 6.18 -1.22
CA ASN A 132 14.70 6.19 -2.58
C ASN A 132 15.91 5.27 -2.68
N GLY A 133 15.98 4.47 -3.74
CA GLY A 133 17.15 3.68 -4.12
C GLY A 133 17.58 4.01 -5.54
N PHE A 134 18.88 4.16 -5.76
CA PHE A 134 19.43 4.52 -7.06
C PHE A 134 20.56 3.55 -7.45
N LEU A 135 20.57 3.11 -8.70
CA LEU A 135 21.59 2.24 -9.25
C LEU A 135 21.97 2.69 -10.66
N VAL A 136 23.26 2.68 -10.93
CA VAL A 136 23.82 2.92 -12.27
C VAL A 136 24.68 1.74 -12.65
N LYS A 137 24.49 1.24 -13.87
CA LYS A 137 25.32 0.20 -14.46
C LYS A 137 25.81 0.66 -15.83
N LEU A 138 27.12 0.63 -16.02
CA LEU A 138 27.77 0.95 -17.29
C LEU A 138 28.45 -0.30 -17.85
N SER A 139 28.38 -0.48 -19.16
CA SER A 139 29.12 -1.49 -19.90
C SER A 139 29.74 -0.84 -21.13
N TYR A 140 31.00 -1.15 -21.38
CA TYR A 140 31.78 -0.59 -22.48
C TYR A 140 32.45 -1.72 -23.25
N TRP A 141 32.25 -1.73 -24.56
CA TRP A 141 32.93 -2.66 -25.47
C TRP A 141 34.25 -2.04 -25.95
N ILE A 142 35.36 -2.76 -25.75
CA ILE A 142 36.68 -2.37 -26.22
C ILE A 142 36.99 -3.21 -27.45
N ASN A 143 37.09 -2.58 -28.62
CA ASN A 143 37.62 -3.22 -29.82
C ASN A 143 39.11 -2.90 -29.96
N ARG A 144 39.92 -3.92 -30.28
CA ARG A 144 41.35 -3.80 -30.58
C ARG A 144 41.57 -3.84 -32.08
#